data_AF-A0A7L5FG15-F1
#
_entry.id   AF-A0A7L5FG15-F1
#
_cell.length_a   1.000
_cell.length_b   1.000
_cell.length_c   1.000
_cell.angle_alpha   90.00
_cell.angle_beta   90.00
_cell.angle_gamma   90.00
#
_symmetry.space_group_name_H-M   'P 1'
#
loop_
_entity.id
_entity.type
_entity.pdbx_description
1 polymer ?
#
loop_
_entity_poly.entity_id
_entity_poly.type
_entity_poly.pdbx_seq_one_letter_code
_entity_poly.pdbx_strand_id
1 'polypeptide(L)'
;MSENRVVAFDITEEFFPSNNAPHLYYGINDKKDAFRHAFFNAINTKFAGRFIAEQFSNAHETGTPLRWIKEREMDLFNNNVGHNLGESNRDLSHAVLKLLVWDAAVNGDLN
;
A
#
# COMPACT_ATOMS: atom_id res chain seq x y z
N MET A 1 -5.00 -12.98 2.49
CA MET A 1 -4.81 -11.58 2.02
C MET A 1 -6.06 -10.71 2.18
N SER A 2 -7.28 -11.26 2.25
CA SER A 2 -8.50 -10.49 2.52
C SER A 2 -8.47 -9.76 3.87
N GLU A 3 -7.97 -10.40 4.94
CA GLU A 3 -7.82 -9.78 6.26
C GLU A 3 -6.83 -8.61 6.24
N ASN A 4 -5.67 -8.77 5.60
CA ASN A 4 -4.68 -7.70 5.44
C ASN A 4 -5.23 -6.51 4.65
N ARG A 5 -6.18 -6.73 3.72
CA ARG A 5 -6.85 -5.63 3.00
C ARG A 5 -7.66 -4.76 3.97
N VAL A 6 -8.41 -5.38 4.89
CA VAL A 6 -9.20 -4.66 5.90
C VAL A 6 -8.27 -3.89 6.84
N VAL A 7 -7.23 -4.55 7.34
CA VAL A 7 -6.22 -3.90 8.21
C VAL A 7 -5.55 -2.70 7.53
N ALA A 8 -5.17 -2.85 6.26
CA ALA A 8 -4.56 -1.75 5.52
C ALA A 8 -5.54 -0.59 5.28
N PHE A 9 -6.81 -0.89 5.02
CA PHE A 9 -7.85 0.13 4.89
C PHE A 9 -8.04 0.90 6.20
N ASP A 10 -8.24 0.21 7.32
CA ASP A 10 -8.48 0.84 8.62
C ASP A 10 -7.31 1.72 9.06
N ILE A 11 -6.07 1.25 8.89
CA ILE A 11 -4.87 2.02 9.20
C ILE A 11 -4.71 3.22 8.25
N THR A 12 -5.11 3.09 6.99
CA THR A 12 -5.11 4.22 6.06
C THR A 12 -6.07 5.32 6.52
N GLU A 13 -7.27 4.96 7.01
CA GLU A 13 -8.25 5.93 7.53
C GLU A 13 -7.78 6.61 8.83
N GLU A 14 -6.91 5.97 9.62
CA GLU A 14 -6.29 6.59 10.79
C GLU A 14 -5.42 7.81 10.41
N PHE A 15 -4.65 7.70 9.33
CA PHE A 15 -3.75 8.76 8.86
C PHE A 15 -4.40 9.73 7.86
N PHE A 16 -5.38 9.24 7.09
CA PHE A 16 -6.07 9.98 6.04
C PHE A 16 -7.60 9.89 6.22
N PRO A 17 -8.15 10.49 7.30
CA PRO A 17 -9.56 10.35 7.63
C PRO A 17 -10.46 10.92 6.52
N SER A 18 -11.37 10.08 6.03
CA SER A 18 -12.40 10.50 5.07
C SER A 18 -13.45 11.36 5.80
N ASN A 19 -13.27 12.68 5.84
CA ASN A 19 -14.21 13.62 6.48
C ASN A 19 -15.54 13.75 5.71
N ASN A 20 -16.38 12.71 5.72
CA ASN A 20 -17.67 12.61 5.00
C ASN A 20 -17.59 12.81 3.47
N ALA A 21 -16.39 12.72 2.89
CA ALA A 21 -16.22 12.67 1.45
C ALA A 21 -16.62 11.26 0.96
N PRO A 22 -17.53 11.12 -0.02
CA PRO A 22 -17.99 9.81 -0.46
C PRO A 22 -16.81 8.94 -0.88
N HIS A 23 -16.81 7.69 -0.39
CA HIS A 23 -15.79 6.62 -0.48
C HIS A 23 -15.20 6.31 -1.87
N LEU A 24 -15.53 7.08 -2.91
CA LEU A 24 -15.30 6.71 -4.31
C LEU A 24 -14.46 7.69 -5.12
N TYR A 25 -13.96 8.81 -4.56
CA TYR A 25 -13.17 9.75 -5.38
C TYR A 25 -12.05 10.53 -4.68
N TYR A 26 -11.88 10.40 -3.36
CA TYR A 26 -10.77 11.01 -2.61
C TYR A 26 -9.93 9.88 -2.03
N GLY A 27 -8.71 9.67 -2.52
CA GLY A 27 -7.90 8.50 -2.18
C GLY A 27 -7.51 7.60 -3.34
N ILE A 28 -7.57 8.08 -4.59
CA ILE A 28 -7.04 7.42 -5.79
C ILE A 28 -5.95 8.34 -6.35
N ASN A 29 -4.77 7.81 -6.65
CA ASN A 29 -3.61 8.58 -7.16
C ASN A 29 -3.15 9.72 -6.26
N ASP A 30 -3.37 9.59 -4.96
CA ASP A 30 -2.90 10.55 -3.96
C ASP A 30 -2.11 9.84 -2.86
N LYS A 31 -1.61 10.62 -1.90
CA LYS A 31 -0.81 10.09 -0.78
C LYS A 31 -1.54 9.02 0.04
N LYS A 32 -2.88 9.07 0.09
CA LYS A 32 -3.70 8.10 0.80
C LYS A 32 -3.69 6.76 0.06
N ASP A 33 -3.81 6.79 -1.26
CA ASP A 33 -3.70 5.62 -2.12
C ASP A 33 -2.32 5.00 -2.04
N ALA A 34 -1.29 5.83 -2.22
CA ALA A 34 0.11 5.43 -2.18
C ALA A 34 0.47 4.75 -0.84
N PHE A 35 0.07 5.35 0.28
CA PHE A 35 0.24 4.78 1.61
C PHE A 35 -0.46 3.42 1.75
N ARG A 36 -1.71 3.31 1.26
CA ARG A 36 -2.48 2.07 1.35
C ARG A 36 -1.82 0.94 0.56
N HIS A 37 -1.35 1.22 -0.65
CA HIS A 37 -0.62 0.27 -1.49
C HIS A 37 0.69 -0.18 -0.81
N ALA A 38 1.49 0.77 -0.33
CA ALA A 38 2.74 0.45 0.36
C ALA A 38 2.51 -0.36 1.64
N PHE A 39 1.58 0.05 2.49
CA PHE A 39 1.33 -0.64 3.75
C PHE A 39 0.72 -2.04 3.56
N PHE A 40 -0.22 -2.20 2.62
CA PHE A 40 -0.78 -3.50 2.26
C PHE A 40 0.29 -4.49 1.80
N ASN A 41 1.22 -4.05 0.95
CA ASN A 41 2.30 -4.90 0.45
C ASN A 41 3.37 -5.17 1.52
N ALA A 42 3.59 -4.25 2.46
CA ALA A 42 4.46 -4.48 3.59
C ALA A 42 3.92 -5.61 4.50
N ILE A 43 2.64 -5.56 4.89
CA ILE A 43 2.06 -6.61 5.75
C ILE A 43 1.87 -7.94 5.02
N ASN A 44 1.62 -7.94 3.71
CA ASN A 44 1.59 -9.18 2.91
C ASN A 44 2.98 -9.79 2.76
N THR A 45 4.01 -8.98 2.62
CA THR A 45 5.41 -9.47 2.57
C THR A 45 5.80 -10.13 3.88
N LYS A 46 5.39 -9.55 5.02
CA LYS A 46 5.61 -10.17 6.33
C LYS A 46 4.88 -11.50 6.47
N PHE A 47 3.63 -11.55 6.02
CA PHE A 47 2.76 -12.72 6.14
C PHE A 47 3.17 -13.89 5.19
N ALA A 48 3.39 -13.60 3.91
CA ALA A 48 3.57 -14.59 2.86
C ALA A 48 5.01 -14.67 2.30
N GLY A 49 5.89 -13.76 2.71
CA GLY A 49 7.19 -13.55 2.08
C GLY A 49 7.10 -12.68 0.84
N ARG A 50 8.21 -12.01 0.50
CA ARG A 50 8.30 -11.06 -0.62
C ARG A 50 7.83 -11.66 -1.93
N PHE A 51 8.38 -12.82 -2.29
CA PHE A 51 8.11 -13.43 -3.58
C PHE A 51 6.61 -13.63 -3.83
N ILE A 52 5.89 -14.20 -2.86
CA ILE A 52 4.45 -14.44 -2.99
C ILE A 52 3.65 -13.13 -2.98
N ALA A 53 4.03 -12.17 -2.12
CA ALA A 53 3.38 -10.86 -2.08
C ALA A 53 3.50 -10.12 -3.41
N GLU A 54 4.69 -10.11 -4.01
CA GLU A 54 4.99 -9.43 -5.26
C GLU A 54 4.29 -10.07 -6.47
N GLN A 55 4.26 -11.41 -6.55
CA GLN A 55 3.51 -12.08 -7.62
C GLN A 55 2.01 -11.74 -7.54
N PHE A 56 1.45 -11.70 -6.33
CA PHE A 56 0.03 -11.42 -6.16
C PHE A 56 -0.32 -9.96 -6.47
N SER A 57 0.46 -9.00 -5.96
CA SER A 57 0.20 -7.57 -6.19
C SER A 57 0.46 -7.18 -7.65
N ASN A 58 1.55 -7.63 -8.27
CA ASN A 58 1.79 -7.34 -9.68
C ASN A 58 0.71 -7.94 -10.59
N ALA A 59 0.24 -9.16 -10.29
CA ALA A 59 -0.87 -9.76 -11.04
C ALA A 59 -2.16 -8.93 -10.94
N HIS A 60 -2.46 -8.36 -9.77
CA HIS A 60 -3.60 -7.44 -9.59
C HIS A 60 -3.53 -6.26 -10.56
N GLU A 61 -2.35 -5.65 -10.70
CA GLU A 61 -2.12 -4.48 -11.55
C GLU A 61 -2.09 -4.78 -13.05
N THR A 62 -1.81 -6.03 -13.46
CA THR A 62 -1.84 -6.41 -14.90
C THR A 62 -3.25 -6.35 -15.52
N GLY A 63 -4.30 -6.38 -14.70
CA GLY A 63 -5.68 -6.21 -15.15
C GLY A 63 -6.06 -4.77 -15.51
N THR A 64 -5.19 -3.80 -15.21
CA THR A 64 -5.48 -2.36 -15.38
C THR A 64 -5.50 -1.96 -16.87
N PRO A 65 -6.61 -1.38 -17.38
CA PRO A 65 -6.70 -0.92 -18.76
C PRO A 65 -5.61 0.11 -19.12
N LEU A 66 -5.12 0.09 -20.37
CA LEU A 66 -4.03 0.97 -20.84
C LEU A 66 -4.30 2.47 -20.64
N ARG A 67 -5.57 2.89 -20.62
CA ARG A 67 -5.92 4.30 -20.34
C ARG A 67 -5.57 4.76 -18.92
N TRP A 68 -5.29 3.81 -18.01
CA TRP A 68 -4.93 4.02 -16.61
C TRP A 68 -3.48 3.56 -16.33
N ILE A 69 -2.59 3.72 -17.32
CA ILE A 69 -1.21 3.24 -17.22
C ILE A 69 -0.41 3.94 -16.11
N LYS A 70 -0.69 5.23 -15.87
CA LYS A 70 0.03 6.02 -14.86
C LYS A 70 -0.35 5.59 -13.45
N GLU A 71 -1.62 5.28 -13.27
CA GLU A 71 -2.18 4.72 -12.04
C GLU A 71 -1.54 3.36 -11.75
N ARG A 72 -1.47 2.50 -12.77
CA ARG A 72 -0.76 1.22 -12.67
C ARG A 72 0.72 1.39 -12.28
N GLU A 73 1.42 2.37 -12.85
CA GLU A 73 2.82 2.64 -12.55
C GLU A 73 3.01 3.14 -11.12
N MET A 74 2.11 4.00 -10.63
CA MET A 74 2.05 4.45 -9.24
C MET A 74 1.83 3.26 -8.29
N ASP A 75 0.83 2.42 -8.58
CA ASP A 75 0.51 1.24 -7.77
C ASP A 75 1.70 0.29 -7.68
N LEU A 76 2.30 -0.06 -8.83
CA LEU A 76 3.48 -0.93 -8.89
C LEU A 76 4.68 -0.35 -8.11
N PHE A 77 4.90 0.96 -8.19
CA PHE A 77 5.96 1.63 -7.45
C PHE A 77 5.75 1.51 -5.94
N ASN A 78 4.56 1.89 -5.45
CA ASN A 78 4.25 1.85 -4.02
C ASN A 78 4.16 0.42 -3.49
N ASN A 79 3.68 -0.54 -4.29
CA ASN A 79 3.72 -1.97 -3.97
C ASN A 79 5.16 -2.41 -3.69
N ASN A 80 6.12 -2.04 -4.55
CA ASN A 80 7.53 -2.39 -4.39
C ASN A 80 8.17 -1.74 -3.15
N VAL A 81 7.87 -0.48 -2.85
CA VAL A 81 8.31 0.17 -1.60
C VAL A 81 7.79 -0.61 -0.39
N GLY A 82 6.50 -0.99 -0.42
CA GLY A 82 5.88 -1.85 0.58
C GLY A 82 6.60 -3.20 0.75
N HIS A 83 6.92 -3.89 -0.34
CA HIS A 83 7.68 -5.15 -0.28
C HIS A 83 9.04 -4.97 0.40
N ASN A 84 9.80 -3.93 0.03
CA ASN A 84 11.10 -3.65 0.62
C ASN A 84 11.01 -3.39 2.13
N LEU A 85 10.03 -2.58 2.55
CA LEU A 85 9.81 -2.29 3.96
C LEU A 85 9.38 -3.53 4.75
N GLY A 86 8.47 -4.34 4.21
CA GLY A 86 8.01 -5.57 4.84
C GLY A 86 9.12 -6.63 4.97
N GLU A 87 9.99 -6.75 3.96
CA GLU A 87 11.12 -7.68 3.95
C GLU A 87 12.22 -7.26 4.93
N SER A 88 12.53 -5.96 5.00
CA SER A 88 13.57 -5.43 5.90
C SER A 88 13.12 -5.40 7.36
N ASN A 89 11.80 -5.47 7.63
CA ASN A 89 11.20 -5.27 8.96
C ASN A 89 10.23 -6.40 9.34
N ARG A 90 10.58 -7.65 9.03
CA ARG A 90 9.69 -8.81 9.21
C ARG A 90 9.19 -9.01 10.64
N ASP A 91 10.00 -8.64 11.62
CA ASP A 91 9.70 -8.86 13.04
C ASP A 91 8.98 -7.68 13.71
N LEU A 92 8.82 -6.55 13.01
CA LEU A 92 8.13 -5.38 13.58
C LEU A 92 6.62 -5.61 13.65
N SER A 93 5.96 -5.05 14.67
CA SER A 93 4.50 -5.07 14.74
C SER A 93 3.88 -4.20 13.63
N HIS A 94 2.60 -4.41 13.30
CA HIS A 94 1.89 -3.52 12.37
C HIS A 94 1.86 -2.07 12.86
N ALA A 95 1.84 -1.86 14.19
CA ALA A 95 1.84 -0.53 14.79
C ALA A 95 3.15 0.25 14.56
N VAL A 96 4.29 -0.45 14.46
CA VAL A 96 5.57 0.20 14.11
C VAL A 96 5.73 0.28 12.60
N LEU A 97 5.35 -0.77 11.87
CA LEU A 97 5.46 -0.80 10.41
C LEU A 97 4.64 0.30 9.74
N LYS A 98 3.44 0.60 10.26
CA LYS A 98 2.61 1.70 9.72
C LYS A 98 3.31 3.07 9.85
N LEU A 99 4.11 3.27 10.90
CA LEU A 99 4.88 4.50 11.10
C LEU A 99 6.02 4.61 10.08
N LEU A 100 6.70 3.50 9.76
CA LEU A 100 7.73 3.50 8.71
C LEU A 100 7.15 3.82 7.33
N VAL A 101 5.97 3.28 7.01
CA VAL A 101 5.28 3.59 5.75
C VAL A 101 4.77 5.03 5.75
N TRP A 102 4.32 5.54 6.90
CA TRP A 102 3.93 6.94 7.06
C TRP A 102 5.12 7.88 6.84
N ASP A 103 6.28 7.58 7.42
CA ASP A 103 7.52 8.35 7.22
C ASP A 103 7.91 8.40 5.74
N ALA A 104 7.83 7.27 5.03
CA ALA A 104 8.04 7.22 3.58
C ALA A 104 7.04 8.13 2.82
N ALA A 105 5.76 8.13 3.21
CA ALA A 105 4.73 8.96 2.60
C ALA A 105 4.97 10.47 2.81
N VAL A 106 5.42 10.88 4.00
CA VAL A 106 5.67 12.30 4.30
C VAL A 106 7.00 12.81 3.72
N ASN A 107 8.00 11.93 3.58
CA ASN A 107 9.29 12.25 2.97
C ASN A 107 9.24 12.29 1.43
N GLY A 108 8.15 11.82 0.82
CA GLY A 108 8.00 11.77 -0.64
C GLY A 108 8.67 10.56 -1.28
N ASP A 109 8.91 9.50 -0.49
CA ASP A 109 9.41 8.21 -0.98
C ASP A 109 8.29 7.36 -1.62
N LEU A 110 7.03 7.79 -1.46
CA LEU A 110 5.85 7.26 -2.14
C LEU A 110 5.39 8.24 -3.24
N ASN A 111 4.81 7.71 -4.32
CA ASN A 111 4.35 8.48 -5.48
C ASN A 111 2.83 8.48 -5.59
#